data_AF-A0A925YLL5-F1
#
_entry.id   AF-A0A925YLL5-F1
#
_cell.length_a   1.000
_cell.length_b   1.000
_cell.length_c   1.000
_cell.angle_alpha   90.00
_cell.angle_beta   90.00
_cell.angle_gamma   90.00
#
_symmetry.space_group_name_H-M   'P 1'
#
loop_
_entity.id
_entity.type
_entity.pdbx_description
1 polymer ?
#
loop_
_entity_poly.entity_id
_entity_poly.type
_entity_poly.pdbx_seq_one_letter_code
_entity_poly.pdbx_strand_id
1 'polypeptide(L)'
;MDERRKSAYRHLLYHAVISIRSCCAWASDTEFAKWEAFFRFRGGRTAHRVHCMADAFHNVARYSALDFEGFDESKFWNQMAHGLGSAEVDVEWYRNLFDEIVSGERELKCGQ
;
A
#
# COMPACT_ATOMS: atom_id res chain seq x y z
N MET A 1 16.07 1.44 -11.74
CA MET A 1 15.96 1.42 -10.26
C MET A 1 16.92 0.36 -9.72
N ASP A 2 17.58 0.60 -8.58
CA ASP A 2 18.47 -0.36 -7.93
C ASP A 2 17.70 -1.43 -7.11
N GLU A 3 18.35 -2.57 -6.84
CA GLU A 3 17.71 -3.72 -6.17
C GLU A 3 17.20 -3.42 -4.75
N ARG A 4 17.87 -2.53 -3.99
CA ARG A 4 17.40 -2.17 -2.65
C ARG A 4 16.08 -1.42 -2.73
N ARG A 5 15.99 -0.42 -3.61
CA ARG A 5 14.73 0.30 -3.87
C ARG A 5 13.62 -0.63 -4.35
N LYS A 6 13.90 -1.54 -5.30
CA LYS A 6 12.92 -2.53 -5.75
C LYS A 6 12.41 -3.39 -4.59
N SER A 7 13.31 -3.85 -3.72
CA SER A 7 12.96 -4.63 -2.54
C SER A 7 12.12 -3.82 -1.54
N ALA A 8 12.44 -2.55 -1.34
CA ALA A 8 11.66 -1.63 -0.52
C ALA A 8 10.23 -1.53 -1.03
N TYR A 9 10.01 -1.27 -2.33
CA TYR A 9 8.66 -1.20 -2.91
C TYR A 9 7.88 -2.52 -2.78
N ARG A 10 8.55 -3.67 -2.96
CA ARG A 10 7.92 -4.99 -2.73
C ARG A 10 7.48 -5.16 -1.27
N HIS A 11 8.26 -4.63 -0.30
CA HIS A 11 7.88 -4.62 1.11
C HIS A 11 6.75 -3.65 1.42
N LEU A 12 6.75 -2.45 0.83
CA LEU A 12 5.63 -1.52 0.96
C LEU A 12 4.33 -2.18 0.46
N LEU A 13 4.40 -2.88 -0.68
CA LEU A 13 3.27 -3.63 -1.24
C LEU A 13 2.77 -4.72 -0.29
N TYR A 14 3.68 -5.51 0.30
CA TYR A 14 3.32 -6.52 1.30
C TYR A 14 2.55 -5.91 2.48
N HIS A 15 3.05 -4.82 3.04
CA HIS A 15 2.39 -4.15 4.17
C HIS A 15 1.05 -3.54 3.77
N ALA A 16 0.95 -2.94 2.58
CA ALA A 16 -0.30 -2.39 2.07
C ALA A 16 -1.38 -3.47 1.94
N VAL A 17 -1.04 -4.65 1.42
CA VAL A 17 -1.97 -5.78 1.32
C VAL A 17 -2.45 -6.24 2.70
N ILE A 18 -1.58 -6.28 3.71
CA ILE A 18 -1.96 -6.59 5.09
C ILE A 18 -2.89 -5.54 5.68
N SER A 19 -2.59 -4.25 5.46
CA SER A 19 -3.43 -3.15 5.92
C SER A 19 -4.82 -3.20 5.30
N ILE A 20 -4.92 -3.47 4.00
CA ILE A 20 -6.19 -3.64 3.28
C ILE A 20 -6.94 -4.85 3.83
N ARG A 21 -6.29 -6.01 3.94
CA ARG A 21 -6.91 -7.25 4.46
C ARG A 21 -7.43 -7.06 5.88
N SER A 22 -6.67 -6.40 6.76
CA SER A 22 -7.09 -6.11 8.14
C SER A 22 -8.36 -5.25 8.20
N CYS A 23 -8.61 -4.42 7.18
CA CYS A 23 -9.87 -3.67 7.06
C CYS A 23 -11.05 -4.56 6.61
N CYS A 24 -10.78 -5.67 5.93
CA CYS A 24 -11.79 -6.57 5.36
C CYS A 24 -12.07 -7.83 6.21
N ALA A 25 -11.22 -8.18 7.17
CA ALA A 25 -11.22 -9.47 7.89
C ALA A 25 -12.47 -9.76 8.76
N TRP A 26 -13.46 -8.87 8.81
CA TRP A 26 -14.67 -9.01 9.63
C TRP A 26 -15.90 -9.43 8.79
N ALA A 27 -15.73 -9.64 7.49
CA ALA A 27 -16.81 -9.94 6.54
C ALA A 27 -16.85 -11.43 6.18
N SER A 28 -17.62 -12.25 6.93
CA SER A 28 -17.94 -13.62 6.52
C SER A 28 -19.24 -13.72 5.70
N ASP A 29 -19.34 -14.75 4.86
CA ASP A 29 -20.50 -15.40 4.23
C ASP A 29 -21.39 -14.66 3.19
N THR A 30 -21.13 -13.40 2.85
CA THR A 30 -21.64 -12.78 1.61
C THR A 30 -20.72 -11.65 1.20
N GLU A 31 -19.52 -12.02 0.76
CA GLU A 31 -18.35 -11.13 0.67
C GLU A 31 -18.60 -9.86 -0.15
N PHE A 32 -19.35 -9.94 -1.25
CA PHE A 32 -19.62 -8.78 -2.11
C PHE A 32 -20.64 -7.80 -1.51
N ALA A 33 -21.73 -8.31 -0.94
CA ALA A 33 -22.80 -7.48 -0.35
C ALA A 33 -22.35 -6.80 0.95
N LYS A 34 -21.43 -7.43 1.70
CA LYS A 34 -20.83 -6.85 2.90
C LYS A 34 -19.72 -5.86 2.58
N TRP A 35 -19.00 -6.05 1.47
CA TRP A 35 -18.08 -5.05 0.94
C TRP A 35 -18.83 -3.77 0.57
N GLU A 36 -19.92 -3.88 -0.18
CA GLU A 36 -20.77 -2.73 -0.53
C GLU A 36 -21.41 -2.07 0.72
N ALA A 37 -21.84 -2.87 1.70
CA ALA A 37 -22.32 -2.38 2.98
C ALA A 37 -21.23 -1.71 3.84
N PHE A 38 -19.97 -2.17 3.79
CA PHE A 38 -18.82 -1.55 4.46
C PHE A 38 -18.56 -0.14 3.91
N PHE A 39 -18.57 0.04 2.58
CA PHE A 39 -18.49 1.37 1.95
C PHE A 39 -19.70 2.27 2.29
N ARG A 40 -20.88 1.69 2.54
CA ARG A 40 -22.10 2.43 2.94
C ARG A 40 -22.19 2.77 4.43
N PHE A 41 -21.71 1.93 5.35
CA PHE A 41 -22.02 2.03 6.79
C PHE A 41 -20.87 2.49 7.70
N ARG A 42 -19.60 2.28 7.33
CA ARG A 42 -18.48 2.95 8.02
C ARG A 42 -18.11 4.16 7.20
N GLY A 43 -18.32 5.35 7.77
CA GLY A 43 -18.24 6.65 7.10
C GLY A 43 -17.14 6.73 6.04
N GLY A 44 -17.48 7.30 4.88
CA GLY A 44 -16.73 7.20 3.62
C GLY A 44 -15.21 7.41 3.66
N ARG A 45 -14.66 7.97 4.74
CA ARG A 45 -13.22 8.10 5.01
C ARG A 45 -12.47 6.75 5.03
N THR A 46 -12.95 5.72 5.74
CA THR A 46 -12.23 4.42 5.80
C THR A 46 -12.25 3.68 4.47
N ALA A 47 -13.36 3.82 3.73
CA ALA A 47 -13.56 3.16 2.46
C ALA A 47 -12.78 3.86 1.33
N HIS A 48 -12.82 5.20 1.30
CA HIS A 48 -11.98 6.02 0.43
C HIS A 48 -10.49 5.74 0.65
N ARG A 49 -10.08 5.59 1.92
CA ARG A 49 -8.70 5.22 2.28
C ARG A 49 -8.26 3.90 1.65
N VAL A 50 -9.04 2.83 1.84
CA VAL A 50 -8.72 1.51 1.28
C VAL A 50 -8.65 1.58 -0.25
N HIS A 51 -9.55 2.34 -0.87
CA HIS A 51 -9.54 2.57 -2.31
C HIS A 51 -8.27 3.31 -2.78
N CYS A 52 -7.90 4.42 -2.15
CA CYS A 52 -6.66 5.16 -2.47
C CYS A 52 -5.41 4.30 -2.29
N MET A 53 -5.33 3.52 -1.21
CA MET A 53 -4.23 2.58 -0.99
C MET A 53 -4.20 1.50 -2.08
N ALA A 54 -5.34 0.89 -2.39
CA ALA A 54 -5.42 -0.12 -3.43
C ALA A 54 -4.99 0.42 -4.80
N ASP A 55 -5.40 1.64 -5.15
CA ASP A 55 -5.04 2.28 -6.42
C ASP A 55 -3.53 2.60 -6.50
N ALA A 56 -2.97 3.20 -5.44
CA ALA A 56 -1.54 3.51 -5.39
C ALA A 56 -0.68 2.24 -5.46
N PHE A 57 -1.05 1.19 -4.71
CA PHE A 57 -0.28 -0.06 -4.65
C PHE A 57 -0.56 -1.01 -5.82
N HIS A 58 -1.65 -0.83 -6.57
CA HIS A 58 -1.89 -1.54 -7.83
C HIS A 58 -0.75 -1.28 -8.83
N ASN A 59 -0.31 -0.02 -8.94
CA ASN A 59 0.81 0.33 -9.82
C ASN A 59 2.10 -0.34 -9.37
N VAL A 60 2.39 -0.34 -8.06
CA VAL A 60 3.57 -1.04 -7.52
C VAL A 60 3.54 -2.53 -7.83
N ALA A 61 2.38 -3.19 -7.69
CA ALA A 61 2.22 -4.60 -8.03
C ALA A 61 2.49 -4.87 -9.52
N ARG A 62 1.90 -4.06 -10.41
CA ARG A 62 2.12 -4.14 -11.86
C ARG A 62 3.60 -4.00 -12.19
N TYR A 63 4.25 -2.95 -11.70
CA TYR A 63 5.65 -2.70 -12.02
C TYR A 63 6.60 -3.69 -11.35
N SER A 64 6.25 -4.28 -10.20
CA SER A 64 7.03 -5.36 -9.60
C SER A 64 7.12 -6.59 -10.51
N ALA A 65 6.08 -6.91 -11.28
CA ALA A 65 6.10 -8.01 -12.25
C ALA A 65 6.96 -7.70 -13.49
N LEU A 66 7.23 -6.43 -13.75
CA LEU A 66 8.08 -5.92 -14.83
C LEU A 66 9.46 -5.48 -14.33
N ASP A 67 9.87 -5.96 -13.15
CA ASP A 67 11.14 -5.59 -12.51
C ASP A 67 11.37 -4.06 -12.40
N PHE A 68 10.27 -3.34 -12.19
CA PHE A 68 10.19 -1.87 -12.09
C PHE A 68 10.63 -1.12 -13.36
N GLU A 69 10.60 -1.76 -14.53
CA GLU A 69 10.81 -1.08 -15.81
C GLU A 69 9.74 0.00 -16.04
N GLY A 70 10.17 1.25 -16.22
CA GLY A 70 9.27 2.39 -16.43
C GLY A 70 8.51 2.86 -15.18
N PHE A 71 8.85 2.37 -13.98
CA PHE A 71 8.24 2.85 -12.74
C PHE A 71 8.67 4.28 -12.41
N ASP A 72 7.69 5.16 -12.20
CA ASP A 72 7.91 6.55 -11.80
C ASP A 72 7.68 6.71 -10.29
N GLU A 73 8.78 6.73 -9.54
CA GLU A 73 8.78 6.87 -8.08
C GLU A 73 8.14 8.19 -7.64
N SER A 74 8.45 9.29 -8.31
CA SER A 74 7.92 10.61 -7.98
C SER A 74 6.41 10.64 -8.14
N LYS A 75 5.88 10.06 -9.22
CA LYS A 75 4.44 9.92 -9.44
C LYS A 75 3.79 9.08 -8.34
N PHE A 76 4.39 7.95 -7.96
CA PHE A 76 3.88 7.13 -6.86
C PHE A 76 3.79 7.91 -5.55
N TRP A 77 4.86 8.60 -5.14
CA TRP A 77 4.86 9.35 -3.88
C TRP A 77 3.91 10.55 -3.90
N ASN A 78 3.75 11.21 -5.05
CA ASN A 78 2.74 12.26 -5.22
C ASN A 78 1.32 11.69 -5.08
N GLN A 79 1.04 10.53 -5.69
CA GLN A 79 -0.26 9.85 -5.52
C GLN A 79 -0.52 9.46 -4.07
N MET A 80 0.48 8.93 -3.36
CA MET A 80 0.38 8.64 -1.93
C MET A 80 0.11 9.91 -1.12
N ALA A 81 0.87 10.99 -1.34
CA ALA A 81 0.70 12.25 -0.61
C ALA A 81 -0.68 12.88 -0.85
N HIS A 82 -1.18 12.88 -2.08
CA HIS A 82 -2.47 13.48 -2.43
C HIS A 82 -3.67 12.59 -2.07
N GLY A 83 -3.57 11.27 -2.28
CA GLY A 83 -4.67 10.33 -2.04
C GLY A 83 -4.83 9.91 -0.58
N LEU A 84 -3.76 10.00 0.22
CA LEU A 84 -3.73 9.57 1.62
C LEU A 84 -3.45 10.70 2.62
N GLY A 85 -3.05 11.88 2.14
CA GLY A 85 -2.72 13.05 2.97
C GLY A 85 -3.88 13.65 3.77
N SER A 86 -5.12 13.17 3.59
CA SER A 86 -6.22 13.49 4.51
C SER A 86 -6.18 12.58 5.75
N ALA A 87 -5.23 12.89 6.65
CA ALA A 87 -5.23 12.71 8.10
C ALA A 87 -5.27 11.31 8.77
N GLU A 88 -5.40 10.19 8.05
CA GLU A 88 -5.51 8.87 8.74
C GLU A 88 -4.67 7.73 8.17
N VAL A 89 -3.93 7.95 7.08
CA VAL A 89 -2.85 7.03 6.68
C VAL A 89 -1.55 7.75 6.84
N ASP A 90 -0.70 7.10 7.62
CA ASP A 90 0.63 7.58 7.87
C ASP A 90 1.49 7.34 6.62
N VAL A 91 1.38 8.24 5.64
CA VAL A 91 2.28 8.28 4.47
C VAL A 91 3.72 8.35 4.96
N GLU A 92 3.94 9.00 6.10
CA GLU A 92 5.24 9.08 6.78
C GLU A 92 5.69 7.71 7.27
N TRP A 93 4.79 6.85 7.77
CA TRP A 93 5.13 5.46 8.08
C TRP A 93 5.62 4.68 6.85
N TYR A 94 4.94 4.78 5.71
CA TYR A 94 5.40 4.12 4.47
C TYR A 94 6.72 4.71 3.96
N ARG A 95 6.92 6.03 4.13
CA ARG A 95 8.15 6.71 3.76
C ARG A 95 9.32 6.27 4.63
N ASN A 96 9.14 6.26 5.95
CA ASN A 96 10.13 5.82 6.91
C ASN A 96 10.51 4.35 6.68
N LEU A 97 9.52 3.48 6.45
CA LEU A 97 9.78 2.08 6.12
C LEU A 97 10.60 1.95 4.82
N PHE A 98 10.30 2.75 3.80
CA PHE A 98 11.08 2.78 2.57
C PHE A 98 12.52 3.21 2.83
N ASP A 99 12.71 4.31 3.54
CA ASP A 99 14.01 4.89 3.84
C ASP A 99 14.88 3.96 4.69
N GLU A 100 14.30 3.31 5.71
CA GLU A 100 14.96 2.27 6.54
C GLU A 100 15.49 1.10 5.69
N ILE A 101 14.74 0.67 4.68
CA ILE A 101 15.13 -0.44 3.81
C ILE A 101 16.24 -0.01 2.83
N VAL A 102 16.13 1.20 2.28
CA VAL A 102 17.10 1.73 1.32
C VAL A 102 18.44 2.02 2.02
N SER A 103 18.41 2.64 3.20
CA SER A 103 19.60 2.89 4.03
C SER A 103 20.25 1.57 4.49
N GLY A 104 19.46 0.51 4.63
CA GLY A 104 19.89 -0.79 5.15
C GLY A 104 19.83 -0.87 6.68
N GLU A 105 19.20 0.10 7.33
CA GLU A 105 18.92 0.10 8.78
C GLU A 105 17.93 -1.01 9.15
N ARG A 106 17.04 -1.37 8.22
CA ARG A 106 16.18 -2.54 8.34
C ARG A 106 16.70 -3.68 7.46
N GLU A 107 17.12 -4.77 8.11
CA GLU A 107 17.40 -6.01 7.40
C GLU A 107 16.12 -6.59 6.81
N LEU A 108 16.11 -6.73 5.49
CA LEU A 108 15.09 -7.44 4.74
C LEU A 108 15.25 -8.94 5.00
N LYS A 109 14.60 -9.46 6.04
CA LYS A 109 14.49 -10.90 6.24
C LYS A 109 13.53 -11.47 5.19
N CYS A 110 14.05 -11.78 4.00
CA CYS A 110 13.39 -12.69 3.09
C CYS A 110 13.25 -14.02 3.83
N GLY A 111 12.02 -14.56 3.90
CA GLY A 111 11.62 -15.64 4.80
C GLY A 111 12.60 -16.81 4.87
N GLN A 112 12.81 -17.30 6.10
CA GLN A 112 13.29 -18.65 6.37
C GLN A 112 12.20 -19.68 6.06
#